data_AF-A0A1N6VZV7-F1
#
_entry.id   AF-A0A1N6VZV7-F1
#
_cell.length_a   1.000
_cell.length_b   1.000
_cell.length_c   1.000
_cell.angle_alpha   90.00
_cell.angle_beta   90.00
_cell.angle_gamma   90.00
#
_symmetry.space_group_name_H-M   'P 1'
#
loop_
_entity.id
_entity.type
_entity.pdbx_description
1 polymer ?
#
loop_
_entity_poly.entity_id
_entity_poly.type
_entity_poly.pdbx_seq_one_letter_code
_entity_poly.pdbx_strand_id
1 'polypeptide(L)'
;MKKSNKPKKSPMLMWGILLTVIAASTAGIFFLSKGTEKSVSFDHIHGIGYTGDGNSLVIPAHDGLRIYEEDTWRNAENEPNDYMGFSMINDGFYSSGHPAPGSDLKNPFGIVKSDNFGSEIEPLTLYGEVDFHGMAAGYNSNIIYVMNPQPNTVMASPGLYFSTDEARTWKNSKLNNLVGSASAIAVHPENEQMIALGTDQGAFLSADNGNTFNQTLKEPVSAMTYTFDEKVAIGSRGEKAKVTILDLISLEPKELSIPSPNEGEFISFIAVNPKDVNVIAYSTSENNVYQSKNGGASWTAIVKKGKGVKSD
;
A
#
# COMPACT_ATOMS: atom_id res chain seq x y z
N MET A 1 29.70 37.50 90.63
CA MET A 1 29.93 38.95 90.80
C MET A 1 28.94 39.72 89.93
N LYS A 2 28.21 40.69 90.54
CA LYS A 2 27.42 41.82 89.97
C LYS A 2 26.25 41.46 89.02
N LYS A 3 25.00 41.53 89.50
CA LYS A 3 24.08 42.71 89.61
C LYS A 3 23.48 43.12 88.24
N SER A 4 22.19 42.84 88.03
CA SER A 4 21.03 43.78 88.12
C SER A 4 20.73 44.43 86.76
N ASN A 5 19.53 44.47 86.20
CA ASN A 5 18.28 44.99 86.77
C ASN A 5 17.06 44.49 85.94
N LYS A 6 15.95 44.17 86.62
CA LYS A 6 14.55 44.13 86.11
C LYS A 6 14.07 45.60 85.84
N PRO A 7 12.80 45.95 85.48
CA PRO A 7 11.56 45.14 85.31
C PRO A 7 10.55 45.60 84.21
N LYS A 8 9.47 44.78 84.07
CA LYS A 8 8.03 45.13 83.78
C LYS A 8 7.72 45.82 82.44
N LYS A 9 6.73 45.38 81.66
CA LYS A 9 5.29 45.24 82.00
C LYS A 9 4.58 44.21 81.09
N SER A 10 3.60 43.51 81.66
CA SER A 10 2.56 42.70 81.01
C SER A 10 1.37 43.60 80.56
N PRO A 11 0.17 43.10 80.16
CA PRO A 11 -0.27 41.75 79.74
C PRO A 11 -1.20 41.73 78.48
N MET A 12 -1.75 40.55 78.18
CA MET A 12 -3.03 40.23 77.49
C MET A 12 -3.04 40.18 75.94
N LEU A 13 -3.14 38.99 75.35
CA LEU A 13 -4.38 38.24 74.95
C LEU A 13 -4.95 38.83 73.64
N MET A 14 -5.05 38.15 72.50
CA MET A 14 -5.69 36.87 72.20
C MET A 14 -5.33 36.43 70.76
N TRP A 15 -5.34 35.11 70.54
CA TRP A 15 -5.79 34.36 69.34
C TRP A 15 -5.14 34.71 67.97
N GLY A 16 -4.67 33.78 67.15
CA GLY A 16 -4.70 32.33 67.15
C GLY A 16 -4.16 31.80 65.82
N ILE A 17 -4.00 30.48 65.78
CA ILE A 17 -4.00 29.61 64.60
C ILE A 17 -2.72 29.61 63.72
N LEU A 18 -1.96 28.54 63.96
CA LEU A 18 -1.35 27.59 63.00
C LEU A 18 -0.60 28.17 61.78
N LEU A 19 0.73 28.14 61.88
CA LEU A 19 1.63 28.13 60.73
C LEU A 19 2.14 26.70 60.48
N THR A 20 2.02 26.34 59.20
CA THR A 20 2.47 25.15 58.49
C THR A 20 3.96 24.88 58.64
N VAL A 21 4.39 23.63 58.39
CA VAL A 21 5.32 23.26 57.29
C VAL A 21 5.79 21.79 57.41
N ILE A 22 5.40 21.04 56.36
CA ILE A 22 6.10 19.96 55.65
C ILE A 22 6.24 18.58 56.34
N ALA A 23 5.33 17.68 55.97
CA ALA A 23 5.63 16.26 55.83
C ALA A 23 5.76 15.94 54.33
N ALA A 24 6.92 15.42 53.95
CA ALA A 24 7.21 14.97 52.59
C ALA A 24 6.41 13.70 52.27
N SER A 25 5.52 13.79 51.28
CA SER A 25 4.94 12.62 50.62
C SER A 25 5.57 12.48 49.25
N THR A 26 6.40 11.46 49.09
CA THR A 26 6.89 10.97 47.80
C THR A 26 5.71 10.44 46.98
N ALA A 27 5.08 11.32 46.22
CA ALA A 27 4.25 10.90 45.10
C ALA A 27 5.20 10.52 43.95
N GLY A 28 5.33 9.22 43.70
CA GLY A 28 5.93 8.73 42.47
C GLY A 28 5.11 9.26 41.30
N ILE A 29 5.66 10.26 40.61
CA ILE A 29 5.13 10.71 39.33
C ILE A 29 5.44 9.58 38.34
N PHE A 30 4.48 8.69 38.14
CA PHE A 30 4.46 7.87 36.94
C PHE A 30 4.32 8.82 35.76
N PHE A 31 5.45 9.18 35.15
CA PHE A 31 5.46 9.67 33.78
C PHE A 31 4.96 8.53 32.91
N LEU A 32 3.65 8.49 32.68
CA LEU A 32 3.11 7.87 31.48
C LEU A 32 3.73 8.64 30.32
N SER A 33 4.80 8.08 29.77
CA SER A 33 5.18 8.32 28.39
C SER A 33 3.96 7.96 27.55
N LYS A 34 3.09 8.94 27.26
CA LYS A 34 2.30 8.90 26.04
C LYS A 34 3.34 8.85 24.93
N GLY A 35 3.75 7.65 24.55
CA GLY A 35 4.47 7.45 23.32
C GLY A 35 3.62 8.13 22.25
N THR A 36 4.15 9.19 21.65
CA THR A 36 3.58 9.71 20.42
C THR A 36 3.69 8.57 19.43
N GLU A 37 2.62 7.80 19.27
CA GLU A 37 2.51 6.80 18.20
C GLU A 37 2.92 7.53 16.92
N LYS A 38 3.98 7.05 16.28
CA LYS A 38 4.41 7.63 15.00
C LYS A 38 3.32 7.28 13.99
N SER A 39 2.45 8.24 13.71
CA SER A 39 1.52 8.13 12.59
C SER A 39 2.32 7.93 11.30
N VAL A 40 2.01 6.88 10.54
CA VAL A 40 2.60 6.72 9.20
C VAL A 40 2.00 7.76 8.24
N SER A 41 2.78 8.16 7.25
CA SER A 41 2.34 9.06 6.19
C SER A 41 2.63 8.52 4.80
N PHE A 42 1.83 8.96 3.84
CA PHE A 42 1.92 8.61 2.43
C PHE A 42 1.93 9.89 1.61
N ASP A 43 3.07 10.19 0.98
CA ASP A 43 3.15 11.30 0.03
C ASP A 43 2.54 10.88 -1.32
N HIS A 44 2.86 9.66 -1.75
CA HIS A 44 2.23 9.00 -2.90
C HIS A 44 2.24 7.48 -2.66
N ILE A 45 1.17 6.80 -3.08
CA ILE A 45 1.04 5.34 -2.99
C ILE A 45 1.43 4.76 -4.34
N HIS A 46 2.27 3.73 -4.35
CA HIS A 46 2.77 3.08 -5.59
C HIS A 46 2.30 1.63 -5.77
N GLY A 47 1.42 1.16 -4.89
CA GLY A 47 0.91 -0.20 -4.89
C GLY A 47 0.14 -0.53 -3.63
N ILE A 48 -0.47 -1.72 -3.61
CA ILE A 48 -1.12 -2.29 -2.43
C ILE A 48 -1.17 -3.80 -2.59
N GLY A 49 -0.93 -4.56 -1.52
CA GLY A 49 -1.04 -6.02 -1.56
C GLY A 49 -1.06 -6.64 -0.18
N TYR A 50 -1.59 -7.86 -0.08
CA TYR A 50 -1.58 -8.63 1.17
C TYR A 50 -0.43 -9.64 1.19
N THR A 51 0.06 -9.96 2.38
CA THR A 51 1.09 -10.98 2.61
C THR A 51 0.58 -12.40 2.37
N GLY A 52 1.52 -13.35 2.21
CA GLY A 52 1.31 -14.78 2.05
C GLY A 52 0.32 -15.40 3.03
N ASP A 53 0.36 -14.96 4.28
CA ASP A 53 -0.50 -15.40 5.38
C ASP A 53 -1.81 -14.59 5.49
N GLY A 54 -1.98 -13.53 4.69
CA GLY A 54 -3.13 -12.64 4.71
C GLY A 54 -3.21 -11.71 5.92
N ASN A 55 -2.21 -11.69 6.82
CA ASN A 55 -2.30 -10.93 8.07
C ASN A 55 -2.00 -9.44 7.89
N SER A 56 -1.16 -9.11 6.92
CA SER A 56 -0.66 -7.75 6.70
C SER A 56 -1.06 -7.21 5.34
N LEU A 57 -1.50 -5.95 5.31
CA LEU A 57 -1.61 -5.13 4.10
C LEU A 57 -0.34 -4.28 3.97
N VAL A 58 0.32 -4.38 2.82
CA VAL A 58 1.58 -3.70 2.52
C VAL A 58 1.33 -2.64 1.45
N ILE A 59 1.82 -1.43 1.71
CA ILE A 59 1.64 -0.27 0.83
C ILE A 59 3.00 0.41 0.63
N PRO A 60 3.61 0.34 -0.56
CA PRO A 60 4.77 1.15 -0.90
C PRO A 60 4.40 2.62 -1.08
N ALA A 61 5.26 3.48 -0.55
CA ALA A 61 5.30 4.92 -0.82
C ALA A 61 6.70 5.30 -1.33
N HIS A 62 6.90 6.57 -1.71
CA HIS A 62 8.19 7.11 -2.17
C HIS A 62 9.38 6.85 -1.22
N ASP A 63 9.10 6.63 0.06
CA ASP A 63 10.08 6.46 1.13
C ASP A 63 9.88 5.13 1.88
N GLY A 64 9.61 4.06 1.15
CA GLY A 64 9.54 2.69 1.68
C GLY A 64 8.14 2.19 2.02
N LEU A 65 8.10 0.99 2.61
CA LEU A 65 6.86 0.25 2.85
C LEU A 65 6.16 0.66 4.15
N ARG A 66 4.84 0.79 4.09
CA ARG A 66 3.95 0.84 5.26
C ARG A 66 3.24 -0.49 5.37
N ILE A 67 3.15 -0.99 6.59
CA ILE A 67 2.55 -2.29 6.91
C ILE A 67 1.41 -2.04 7.89
N TYR A 68 0.23 -2.50 7.52
CA TYR A 68 -0.97 -2.47 8.34
C TYR A 68 -1.34 -3.87 8.79
N GLU A 69 -1.38 -4.07 10.09
CA GLU A 69 -1.59 -5.37 10.74
C GLU A 69 -2.29 -5.12 12.08
N GLU A 70 -3.30 -5.94 12.39
CA GLU A 70 -4.07 -5.84 13.64
C GLU A 70 -4.56 -4.41 13.96
N ASP A 71 -5.03 -3.71 12.93
CA ASP A 71 -5.51 -2.32 12.98
C ASP A 71 -4.45 -1.29 13.45
N THR A 72 -3.17 -1.62 13.28
CA THR A 72 -2.03 -0.75 13.58
C THR A 72 -1.14 -0.55 12.36
N TRP A 73 -0.49 0.61 12.29
CA TRP A 73 0.45 0.95 11.23
C TRP A 73 1.88 0.94 11.74
N ARG A 74 2.80 0.44 10.91
CA ARG A 74 4.24 0.62 11.07
C ARG A 74 4.90 0.86 9.72
N ASN A 75 6.07 1.49 9.74
CA ASN A 75 6.98 1.47 8.59
C ASN A 75 7.79 0.17 8.62
N ALA A 76 8.26 -0.30 7.47
CA ALA A 76 9.31 -1.31 7.44
C ALA A 76 10.62 -0.73 8.01
N GLU A 77 11.40 -1.57 8.70
CA GLU A 77 12.63 -1.15 9.38
C GLU A 77 13.87 -1.35 8.48
N ASN A 78 13.80 -0.88 7.23
CA ASN A 78 14.88 -0.96 6.24
C ASN A 78 15.03 0.34 5.44
N GLU A 79 15.96 0.35 4.48
CA GLU A 79 16.21 1.49 3.61
C GLU A 79 14.92 1.93 2.90
N PRO A 80 14.57 3.23 2.95
CA PRO A 80 13.31 3.76 2.42
C PRO A 80 13.34 3.87 0.89
N ASN A 81 13.50 2.74 0.22
CA ASN A 81 13.52 2.67 -1.24
C ASN A 81 12.13 3.03 -1.82
N ASP A 82 12.14 3.62 -3.01
CA ASP A 82 10.95 3.96 -3.76
C ASP A 82 10.53 2.77 -4.64
N TYR A 83 9.66 1.91 -4.10
CA TYR A 83 9.20 0.69 -4.78
C TYR A 83 8.09 1.02 -5.80
N MET A 84 8.42 0.96 -7.08
CA MET A 84 7.50 1.13 -8.21
C MET A 84 7.11 -0.23 -8.80
N GLY A 85 6.03 -0.28 -9.59
CA GLY A 85 5.63 -1.54 -10.25
C GLY A 85 5.45 -2.70 -9.26
N PHE A 86 4.97 -2.39 -8.06
CA PHE A 86 4.99 -3.28 -6.90
C PHE A 86 3.92 -4.36 -7.00
N SER A 87 4.29 -5.61 -6.71
CA SER A 87 3.37 -6.73 -6.64
C SER A 87 3.74 -7.66 -5.50
N MET A 88 2.87 -7.77 -4.50
CA MET A 88 2.96 -8.84 -3.52
C MET A 88 2.74 -10.19 -4.20
N ILE A 89 3.52 -11.18 -3.77
CA ILE A 89 3.40 -12.60 -4.10
C ILE A 89 3.32 -13.39 -2.79
N ASN A 90 3.05 -14.69 -2.88
CA ASN A 90 2.80 -15.53 -1.72
C ASN A 90 3.97 -15.63 -0.73
N ASP A 91 5.20 -15.40 -1.18
CA ASP A 91 6.43 -15.48 -0.38
C ASP A 91 7.24 -14.17 -0.39
N GLY A 92 6.63 -13.03 -0.74
CA GLY A 92 7.35 -11.76 -0.80
C GLY A 92 6.71 -10.73 -1.72
N PHE A 93 7.54 -9.99 -2.45
CA PHE A 93 7.11 -9.11 -3.52
C PHE A 93 8.14 -9.03 -4.65
N TYR A 94 7.65 -8.71 -5.85
CA TYR A 94 8.46 -8.16 -6.93
C TYR A 94 8.22 -6.65 -7.04
N SER A 95 9.24 -5.92 -7.45
CA SER A 95 9.13 -4.47 -7.68
C SER A 95 10.20 -3.98 -8.66
N SER A 96 10.01 -2.75 -9.11
CA SER A 96 10.98 -1.90 -9.77
C SER A 96 11.22 -0.63 -8.92
N GLY A 97 11.59 0.49 -9.55
CA GLY A 97 11.73 1.78 -8.89
C GLY A 97 13.17 2.13 -8.52
N HIS A 98 13.37 2.79 -7.39
CA HIS A 98 14.62 3.48 -7.08
C HIS A 98 15.12 3.16 -5.67
N PRO A 99 16.45 3.03 -5.49
CA PRO A 99 17.02 2.94 -4.16
C PRO A 99 16.90 4.25 -3.38
N ALA A 100 16.93 4.15 -2.05
CA ALA A 100 16.95 5.29 -1.14
C ALA A 100 18.13 6.25 -1.45
N PRO A 101 17.97 7.57 -1.21
CA PRO A 101 19.05 8.53 -1.39
C PRO A 101 20.32 8.16 -0.60
N GLY A 102 21.45 8.05 -1.28
CA GLY A 102 22.73 7.69 -0.66
C GLY A 102 22.99 6.19 -0.55
N SER A 103 22.08 5.34 -1.04
CA SER A 103 22.30 3.90 -1.18
C SER A 103 23.42 3.58 -2.19
N ASP A 104 24.14 2.49 -1.95
CA ASP A 104 25.13 1.91 -2.86
C ASP A 104 24.50 1.06 -3.98
N LEU A 105 23.19 0.83 -3.93
CA LEU A 105 22.45 0.10 -4.96
C LEU A 105 22.39 0.89 -6.28
N LYS A 106 22.35 0.18 -7.43
CA LYS A 106 22.15 0.82 -8.73
C LYS A 106 20.75 1.41 -8.85
N ASN A 107 20.65 2.50 -9.61
CA ASN A 107 19.41 3.22 -9.87
C ASN A 107 19.20 3.32 -11.40
N PRO A 108 18.03 2.92 -11.94
CA PRO A 108 16.88 2.30 -11.26
C PRO A 108 17.10 0.81 -10.96
N PHE A 109 16.16 0.17 -10.26
CA PHE A 109 16.24 -1.23 -9.86
C PHE A 109 16.08 -2.25 -10.99
N GLY A 110 15.55 -1.90 -12.17
CA GLY A 110 15.12 -2.96 -13.10
C GLY A 110 13.99 -3.77 -12.46
N ILE A 111 14.17 -5.07 -12.29
CA ILE A 111 13.27 -5.91 -11.48
C ILE A 111 14.04 -6.49 -10.30
N VAL A 112 13.46 -6.35 -9.12
CA VAL A 112 13.96 -6.91 -7.86
C VAL A 112 12.92 -7.79 -7.19
N LYS A 113 13.38 -8.73 -6.37
CA LYS A 113 12.57 -9.54 -5.44
C LYS A 113 12.98 -9.27 -4.00
N SER A 114 12.04 -9.40 -3.08
CA SER A 114 12.30 -9.44 -1.65
C SER A 114 11.25 -10.30 -0.95
N ASP A 115 11.67 -11.15 -0.01
CA ASP A 115 10.80 -11.97 0.84
C ASP A 115 10.61 -11.40 2.27
N ASN A 116 11.29 -10.29 2.58
CA ASN A 116 11.45 -9.79 3.95
C ASN A 116 11.18 -8.27 4.06
N PHE A 117 10.13 -7.82 3.37
CA PHE A 117 9.69 -6.42 3.35
C PHE A 117 10.78 -5.42 2.92
N GLY A 118 11.75 -5.85 2.11
CA GLY A 118 12.80 -5.01 1.54
C GLY A 118 14.05 -4.88 2.40
N SER A 119 14.22 -5.71 3.44
CA SER A 119 15.49 -5.76 4.19
C SER A 119 16.63 -6.37 3.38
N GLU A 120 16.32 -7.25 2.43
CA GLU A 120 17.21 -7.72 1.39
C GLU A 120 16.54 -7.53 0.04
N ILE A 121 17.30 -7.02 -0.93
CA ILE A 121 16.84 -6.76 -2.29
C ILE A 121 17.66 -7.62 -3.23
N GLU A 122 17.02 -8.57 -3.88
CA GLU A 122 17.63 -9.43 -4.90
C GLU A 122 17.40 -8.83 -6.30
N PRO A 123 18.43 -8.32 -6.99
CA PRO A 123 18.28 -7.86 -8.37
C PRO A 123 18.17 -9.06 -9.32
N LEU A 124 17.14 -9.07 -10.15
CA LEU A 124 16.88 -10.16 -11.10
C LEU A 124 17.31 -9.80 -12.52
N THR A 125 16.86 -8.66 -13.05
CA THR A 125 17.16 -8.25 -14.42
C THR A 125 17.10 -6.74 -14.59
N LEU A 126 17.75 -6.22 -15.63
CA LEU A 126 17.75 -4.79 -16.01
C LEU A 126 18.15 -3.83 -14.87
N TYR A 127 18.96 -4.33 -13.93
CA TYR A 127 19.42 -3.61 -12.76
C TYR A 127 20.34 -2.45 -13.14
N GLY A 128 19.90 -1.23 -12.86
CA GLY A 128 20.54 0.03 -13.28
C GLY A 128 20.13 0.50 -14.67
N GLU A 129 19.13 -0.10 -15.32
CA GLU A 129 18.77 0.22 -16.71
C GLU A 129 17.37 0.80 -16.89
N VAL A 130 16.34 0.19 -16.28
CA VAL A 130 14.94 0.55 -16.53
C VAL A 130 14.14 0.62 -15.23
N ASP A 131 13.22 1.57 -15.17
CA ASP A 131 12.19 1.66 -14.13
C ASP A 131 10.83 1.27 -14.73
N PHE A 132 10.26 0.17 -14.26
CA PHE A 132 8.97 -0.36 -14.71
C PHE A 132 7.85 0.11 -13.78
N HIS A 133 7.16 1.17 -14.20
CA HIS A 133 5.92 1.61 -13.54
C HIS A 133 4.75 0.67 -13.83
N GLY A 134 4.65 0.18 -15.07
CA GLY A 134 3.63 -0.77 -15.49
C GLY A 134 4.13 -2.20 -15.31
N MET A 135 3.97 -2.75 -14.12
CA MET A 135 4.39 -4.12 -13.81
C MET A 135 3.37 -4.79 -12.90
N ALA A 136 3.15 -6.09 -13.10
CA ALA A 136 2.44 -6.93 -12.15
C ALA A 136 2.96 -8.36 -12.18
N ALA A 137 2.76 -9.08 -11.07
CA ALA A 137 3.10 -10.49 -10.96
C ALA A 137 1.90 -11.35 -10.53
N GLY A 138 1.90 -12.61 -10.96
CA GLY A 138 0.94 -13.61 -10.48
C GLY A 138 1.28 -14.00 -9.04
N TYR A 139 0.30 -13.89 -8.15
CA TYR A 139 0.51 -14.04 -6.71
C TYR A 139 1.11 -15.40 -6.30
N ASN A 140 0.68 -16.51 -6.92
CA ASN A 140 1.17 -17.86 -6.63
C ASN A 140 2.02 -18.43 -7.78
N SER A 141 1.74 -18.03 -9.03
CA SER A 141 2.47 -18.50 -10.20
C SER A 141 3.81 -17.80 -10.43
N ASN A 142 4.03 -16.63 -9.81
CA ASN A 142 5.24 -15.83 -9.96
C ASN A 142 5.56 -15.40 -11.41
N ILE A 143 4.64 -15.56 -12.36
CA ILE A 143 4.78 -14.97 -13.69
C ILE A 143 4.83 -13.45 -13.56
N ILE A 144 5.76 -12.81 -14.26
CA ILE A 144 5.93 -11.35 -14.25
C ILE A 144 5.52 -10.81 -15.61
N TYR A 145 4.69 -9.77 -15.61
CA TYR A 145 4.40 -8.96 -16.79
C TYR A 145 4.91 -7.54 -16.60
N VAL A 146 5.48 -6.97 -17.66
CA VAL A 146 5.93 -5.57 -17.69
C VAL A 146 5.49 -4.88 -18.97
N MET A 147 5.05 -3.64 -18.85
CA MET A 147 4.92 -2.71 -19.95
C MET A 147 6.27 -2.03 -20.16
N ASN A 148 7.04 -2.54 -21.11
CA ASN A 148 8.35 -2.00 -21.44
C ASN A 148 8.20 -0.65 -22.17
N PRO A 149 8.72 0.47 -21.63
CA PRO A 149 8.53 1.78 -22.24
C PRO A 149 9.46 2.02 -23.43
N GLN A 150 10.64 1.39 -23.45
CA GLN A 150 11.69 1.64 -24.45
C GLN A 150 12.64 0.44 -24.61
N PRO A 151 13.38 0.33 -25.73
CA PRO A 151 14.40 -0.69 -25.90
C PRO A 151 15.43 -0.67 -24.77
N ASN A 152 15.88 -1.84 -24.34
CA ASN A 152 16.94 -2.05 -23.34
C ASN A 152 17.78 -3.28 -23.72
N THR A 153 18.70 -3.70 -22.84
CA THR A 153 19.62 -4.82 -23.14
C THR A 153 18.92 -6.18 -23.30
N VAL A 154 17.69 -6.34 -22.79
CA VAL A 154 16.93 -7.60 -22.81
C VAL A 154 15.74 -7.55 -23.77
N MET A 155 15.06 -6.40 -23.86
CA MET A 155 13.85 -6.18 -24.66
C MET A 155 14.13 -5.17 -25.77
N ALA A 156 14.08 -5.61 -27.03
CA ALA A 156 14.50 -4.81 -28.18
C ALA A 156 13.50 -3.69 -28.59
N SER A 157 12.28 -3.72 -28.09
CA SER A 157 11.23 -2.74 -28.43
C SER A 157 10.31 -2.45 -27.24
N PRO A 158 9.61 -1.29 -27.23
CA PRO A 158 8.49 -1.07 -26.32
C PRO A 158 7.40 -2.13 -26.50
N GLY A 159 6.59 -2.36 -25.46
CA GLY A 159 5.43 -3.25 -25.51
C GLY A 159 5.24 -4.06 -24.23
N LEU A 160 4.23 -4.92 -24.22
CA LEU A 160 3.99 -5.85 -23.11
C LEU A 160 4.90 -7.08 -23.25
N TYR A 161 5.62 -7.41 -22.18
CA TYR A 161 6.44 -8.61 -22.10
C TYR A 161 6.08 -9.41 -20.86
N PHE A 162 6.39 -10.70 -20.89
CA PHE A 162 6.23 -11.58 -19.74
C PHE A 162 7.38 -12.57 -19.58
N SER A 163 7.60 -12.99 -18.34
CA SER A 163 8.58 -14.01 -17.95
C SER A 163 7.93 -15.01 -16.99
N THR A 164 8.11 -16.29 -17.25
CA THR A 164 7.63 -17.43 -16.44
C THR A 164 8.77 -18.11 -15.68
N ASP A 165 9.93 -17.48 -15.60
CA ASP A 165 11.17 -18.08 -15.10
C ASP A 165 11.98 -17.10 -14.24
N GLU A 166 11.29 -16.33 -13.40
CA GLU A 166 11.86 -15.33 -12.48
C GLU A 166 12.72 -14.29 -13.23
N ALA A 167 12.15 -13.67 -14.27
CA ALA A 167 12.75 -12.61 -15.06
C ALA A 167 14.00 -12.99 -15.87
N ARG A 168 14.33 -14.29 -16.01
CA ARG A 168 15.50 -14.78 -16.76
C ARG A 168 15.31 -14.70 -18.28
N THR A 169 14.13 -15.07 -18.78
CA THR A 169 13.80 -14.97 -20.20
C THR A 169 12.47 -14.26 -20.41
N TRP A 170 12.35 -13.57 -21.54
CA TRP A 170 11.21 -12.69 -21.83
C TRP A 170 10.59 -13.00 -23.18
N LYS A 171 9.26 -12.98 -23.23
CA LYS A 171 8.46 -13.11 -24.45
C LYS A 171 7.61 -11.85 -24.63
N ASN A 172 7.49 -11.38 -25.86
CA ASN A 172 6.65 -10.25 -26.20
C ASN A 172 5.21 -10.69 -26.47
N SER A 173 4.25 -9.97 -25.90
CA SER A 173 2.82 -10.16 -26.14
C SER A 173 2.35 -9.30 -27.32
N LYS A 174 1.47 -9.85 -28.16
CA LYS A 174 1.02 -9.19 -29.40
C LYS A 174 0.04 -8.02 -29.21
N LEU A 175 -0.67 -7.96 -28.08
CA LEU A 175 -1.67 -6.92 -27.79
C LEU A 175 -2.79 -6.78 -28.84
N ASN A 176 -3.15 -7.87 -29.54
CA ASN A 176 -4.22 -7.80 -30.54
C ASN A 176 -5.55 -7.42 -29.86
N ASN A 177 -6.33 -6.57 -30.52
CA ASN A 177 -7.62 -6.05 -30.06
C ASN A 177 -7.58 -5.18 -28.78
N LEU A 178 -6.39 -4.86 -28.25
CA LEU A 178 -6.29 -3.84 -27.22
C LEU A 178 -6.53 -2.46 -27.86
N VAL A 179 -7.38 -1.66 -27.23
CA VAL A 179 -7.60 -0.26 -27.64
C VAL A 179 -7.44 0.68 -26.45
N GLY A 180 -6.97 1.88 -26.73
CA GLY A 180 -6.61 2.86 -25.70
C GLY A 180 -5.19 2.67 -25.17
N SER A 181 -4.82 3.55 -24.24
CA SER A 181 -3.56 3.53 -23.51
C SER A 181 -3.73 2.78 -22.20
N ALA A 182 -2.90 1.75 -21.98
CA ALA A 182 -2.94 0.98 -20.74
C ALA A 182 -2.52 1.83 -19.53
N SER A 183 -3.28 1.71 -18.46
CA SER A 183 -3.12 2.42 -17.18
C SER A 183 -3.06 1.47 -15.98
N ALA A 184 -3.56 0.25 -16.13
CA ALA A 184 -3.55 -0.77 -15.09
C ALA A 184 -3.25 -2.15 -15.68
N ILE A 185 -2.58 -2.98 -14.89
CA ILE A 185 -2.28 -4.37 -15.22
C ILE A 185 -2.65 -5.25 -14.01
N ALA A 186 -3.34 -6.35 -14.27
CA ALA A 186 -3.62 -7.38 -13.26
C ALA A 186 -3.28 -8.74 -13.82
N VAL A 187 -2.61 -9.56 -13.03
CA VAL A 187 -2.18 -10.92 -13.42
C VAL A 187 -2.93 -11.91 -12.54
N HIS A 188 -3.44 -12.97 -13.15
CA HIS A 188 -4.19 -13.95 -12.40
C HIS A 188 -3.27 -14.69 -11.40
N PRO A 189 -3.72 -14.95 -10.16
CA PRO A 189 -2.86 -15.50 -9.11
C PRO A 189 -2.26 -16.88 -9.46
N GLU A 190 -3.04 -17.75 -10.11
CA GLU A 190 -2.65 -19.13 -10.46
C GLU A 190 -2.38 -19.36 -11.95
N ASN A 191 -3.34 -19.02 -12.81
CA ASN A 191 -3.25 -19.22 -14.25
C ASN A 191 -2.34 -18.20 -14.94
N GLU A 192 -1.12 -18.61 -15.26
CA GLU A 192 -0.10 -17.80 -15.95
C GLU A 192 -0.56 -17.19 -17.29
N GLN A 193 -1.56 -17.76 -17.95
CA GLN A 193 -2.02 -17.25 -19.25
C GLN A 193 -3.01 -16.09 -19.12
N MET A 194 -3.59 -15.88 -17.93
CA MET A 194 -4.64 -14.90 -17.72
C MET A 194 -4.09 -13.57 -17.20
N ILE A 195 -4.33 -12.52 -17.97
CA ILE A 195 -3.93 -11.15 -17.68
C ILE A 195 -5.09 -10.22 -18.05
N ALA A 196 -5.25 -9.16 -17.28
CA ALA A 196 -6.17 -8.07 -17.57
C ALA A 196 -5.40 -6.78 -17.74
N LEU A 197 -5.81 -5.97 -18.71
CA LEU A 197 -5.33 -4.60 -18.88
C LEU A 197 -6.51 -3.64 -18.76
N GLY A 198 -6.32 -2.61 -17.94
CA GLY A 198 -7.18 -1.44 -17.88
C GLY A 198 -6.62 -0.38 -18.80
N THR A 199 -7.47 0.24 -19.62
CA THR A 199 -7.11 1.36 -20.47
C THR A 199 -8.03 2.54 -20.25
N ASP A 200 -7.72 3.68 -20.86
CA ASP A 200 -8.62 4.83 -20.95
C ASP A 200 -9.92 4.54 -21.74
N GLN A 201 -10.03 3.37 -22.39
CA GLN A 201 -11.19 2.95 -23.17
C GLN A 201 -11.94 1.75 -22.58
N GLY A 202 -11.43 1.10 -21.53
CA GLY A 202 -12.11 -0.08 -20.99
C GLY A 202 -11.25 -1.04 -20.16
N ALA A 203 -11.91 -2.12 -19.72
CA ALA A 203 -11.24 -3.30 -19.19
C ALA A 203 -11.12 -4.37 -20.28
N PHE A 204 -9.95 -4.99 -20.38
CA PHE A 204 -9.62 -5.99 -21.39
C PHE A 204 -9.06 -7.24 -20.71
N LEU A 205 -9.62 -8.41 -21.04
CA LEU A 205 -9.14 -9.70 -20.55
C LEU A 205 -8.45 -10.48 -21.67
N SER A 206 -7.34 -11.14 -21.33
CA SER A 206 -6.64 -12.09 -22.19
C SER A 206 -6.45 -13.40 -21.43
N ALA A 207 -6.55 -14.52 -22.15
CA ALA A 207 -6.28 -15.87 -21.67
C ALA A 207 -5.16 -16.55 -22.49
N ASP A 208 -4.35 -15.75 -23.18
CA ASP A 208 -3.27 -16.21 -24.07
C ASP A 208 -1.98 -15.38 -23.88
N ASN A 209 -1.66 -15.07 -22.62
CA ASN A 209 -0.53 -14.23 -22.19
C ASN A 209 -0.50 -12.83 -22.83
N GLY A 210 -1.64 -12.19 -23.02
CA GLY A 210 -1.74 -10.84 -23.59
C GLY A 210 -1.56 -10.80 -25.12
N ASN A 211 -1.66 -11.93 -25.81
CA ASN A 211 -1.60 -11.95 -27.27
C ASN A 211 -2.89 -11.40 -27.90
N THR A 212 -4.04 -11.72 -27.32
CA THR A 212 -5.36 -11.30 -27.77
C THR A 212 -6.20 -10.86 -26.58
N PHE A 213 -6.86 -9.70 -26.71
CA PHE A 213 -7.73 -9.15 -25.69
C PHE A 213 -9.19 -9.15 -26.11
N ASN A 214 -10.08 -9.37 -25.13
CA ASN A 214 -11.51 -9.16 -25.25
C ASN A 214 -11.92 -8.02 -24.31
N GLN A 215 -12.59 -7.00 -24.85
CA GLN A 215 -13.11 -5.89 -24.05
C GLN A 215 -14.33 -6.34 -23.24
N THR A 216 -14.28 -6.22 -21.92
CA THR A 216 -15.37 -6.62 -21.00
C THR A 216 -16.11 -5.42 -20.44
N LEU A 217 -15.44 -4.28 -20.25
CA LEU A 217 -16.04 -3.01 -19.84
C LEU A 217 -15.61 -1.87 -20.77
N LYS A 218 -16.47 -0.86 -20.92
CA LYS A 218 -16.24 0.31 -21.80
C LYS A 218 -16.06 1.62 -21.02
N GLU A 219 -15.79 1.53 -19.73
CA GLU A 219 -15.48 2.68 -18.88
C GLU A 219 -13.95 2.77 -18.68
N PRO A 220 -13.36 3.97 -18.61
CA PRO A 220 -11.94 4.13 -18.33
C PRO A 220 -11.55 3.48 -17.00
N VAL A 221 -10.45 2.73 -17.00
CA VAL A 221 -9.96 1.98 -15.85
C VAL A 221 -8.68 2.62 -15.31
N SER A 222 -8.52 2.68 -14.00
CA SER A 222 -7.31 3.18 -13.32
C SER A 222 -6.66 2.17 -12.39
N ALA A 223 -7.38 1.15 -11.95
CA ALA A 223 -6.84 0.09 -11.09
C ALA A 223 -7.52 -1.24 -11.40
N MET A 224 -6.80 -2.36 -11.28
CA MET A 224 -7.38 -3.69 -11.41
C MET A 224 -6.60 -4.70 -10.56
N THR A 225 -7.28 -5.71 -10.05
CA THR A 225 -6.64 -6.92 -9.52
C THR A 225 -7.52 -8.14 -9.77
N TYR A 226 -6.91 -9.29 -10.07
CA TYR A 226 -7.63 -10.56 -9.95
C TYR A 226 -7.89 -10.86 -8.47
N THR A 227 -9.03 -11.49 -8.18
CA THR A 227 -9.34 -12.06 -6.87
C THR A 227 -8.92 -13.53 -6.84
N PHE A 228 -9.10 -14.18 -5.69
CA PHE A 228 -8.79 -15.60 -5.49
C PHE A 228 -10.02 -16.51 -5.66
N ASP A 229 -11.07 -16.01 -6.31
CA ASP A 229 -12.36 -16.69 -6.50
C ASP A 229 -12.98 -16.42 -7.89
N GLU A 230 -12.13 -16.41 -8.92
CA GLU A 230 -12.48 -16.25 -10.35
C GLU A 230 -13.20 -14.93 -10.68
N LYS A 231 -12.74 -13.82 -10.07
CA LYS A 231 -13.26 -12.47 -10.32
C LYS A 231 -12.12 -11.49 -10.56
N VAL A 232 -12.49 -10.32 -11.05
CA VAL A 232 -11.59 -9.18 -11.18
C VAL A 232 -12.23 -7.98 -10.49
N ALA A 233 -11.52 -7.35 -9.58
CA ALA A 233 -11.90 -6.07 -9.01
C ALA A 233 -11.31 -4.94 -9.88
N ILE A 234 -12.13 -3.96 -10.25
CA ILE A 234 -11.82 -2.94 -11.25
C ILE A 234 -12.17 -1.57 -10.68
N GLY A 235 -11.18 -0.68 -10.64
CA GLY A 235 -11.31 0.71 -10.27
C GLY A 235 -11.44 1.59 -11.51
N SER A 236 -12.49 2.41 -11.59
CA SER A 236 -12.71 3.30 -12.74
C SER A 236 -12.21 4.72 -12.53
N ARG A 237 -11.93 5.41 -13.64
CA ARG A 237 -11.54 6.82 -13.74
C ARG A 237 -12.64 7.58 -14.50
N GLY A 238 -13.76 7.84 -13.82
CA GLY A 238 -14.91 8.61 -14.34
C GLY A 238 -15.21 9.86 -13.53
N GLU A 239 -16.41 10.43 -13.66
CA GLU A 239 -16.88 11.56 -12.83
C GLU A 239 -16.80 11.25 -11.33
N LYS A 240 -16.99 9.98 -10.98
CA LYS A 240 -16.85 9.44 -9.63
C LYS A 240 -16.06 8.14 -9.68
N ALA A 241 -15.22 7.93 -8.66
CA ALA A 241 -14.59 6.65 -8.42
C ALA A 241 -15.64 5.55 -8.25
N LYS A 242 -15.41 4.40 -8.90
CA LYS A 242 -16.19 3.18 -8.67
C LYS A 242 -15.25 2.00 -8.49
N VAL A 243 -15.70 1.02 -7.71
CA VAL A 243 -15.13 -0.32 -7.69
C VAL A 243 -16.17 -1.28 -8.22
N THR A 244 -15.85 -2.00 -9.29
CA THR A 244 -16.70 -3.00 -9.92
C THR A 244 -16.04 -4.37 -9.79
N ILE A 245 -16.81 -5.37 -9.38
CA ILE A 245 -16.42 -6.77 -9.40
C ILE A 245 -16.98 -7.39 -10.68
N LEU A 246 -16.11 -7.93 -11.53
CA LEU A 246 -16.47 -8.68 -12.72
C LEU A 246 -16.26 -10.18 -12.45
N ASP A 247 -17.32 -10.97 -12.59
CA ASP A 247 -17.23 -12.43 -12.52
C ASP A 247 -16.67 -12.97 -13.85
N LEU A 248 -15.63 -13.82 -13.80
CA LEU A 248 -14.96 -14.30 -15.02
C LEU A 248 -15.76 -15.37 -15.77
N ILE A 249 -16.77 -15.97 -15.13
CA ILE A 249 -17.61 -17.01 -15.73
C ILE A 249 -18.83 -16.36 -16.38
N SER A 250 -19.58 -15.54 -15.64
CA SER A 250 -20.79 -14.90 -16.16
C SER A 250 -20.50 -13.63 -16.97
N LEU A 251 -19.34 -13.00 -16.76
CA LEU A 251 -18.98 -11.68 -17.28
C LEU A 251 -19.96 -10.57 -16.84
N GLU A 252 -20.71 -10.79 -15.76
CA GLU A 252 -21.61 -9.81 -15.20
C GLU A 252 -20.86 -8.87 -14.24
N PRO A 253 -20.89 -7.54 -14.46
CA PRO A 253 -20.31 -6.58 -13.54
C PRO A 253 -21.25 -6.27 -12.38
N LYS A 254 -20.69 -6.18 -11.17
CA LYS A 254 -21.37 -5.72 -9.96
C LYS A 254 -20.60 -4.56 -9.33
N GLU A 255 -21.21 -3.39 -9.28
CA GLU A 255 -20.66 -2.23 -8.59
C GLU A 255 -20.75 -2.40 -7.07
N LEU A 256 -19.67 -2.07 -6.35
CA LEU A 256 -19.65 -1.98 -4.90
C LEU A 256 -19.96 -0.55 -4.45
N SER A 257 -20.74 -0.41 -3.38
CA SER A 257 -20.94 0.89 -2.74
C SER A 257 -19.67 1.27 -1.96
N ILE A 258 -18.97 2.31 -2.41
CA ILE A 258 -17.72 2.79 -1.78
C ILE A 258 -17.87 4.20 -1.19
N PRO A 259 -17.14 4.53 -0.11
CA PRO A 259 -16.98 5.90 0.32
C PRO A 259 -16.10 6.69 -0.66
N SER A 260 -16.69 7.46 -1.58
CA SER A 260 -16.00 8.56 -2.29
C SER A 260 -17.01 9.47 -3.02
N PRO A 261 -17.27 10.67 -2.51
CA PRO A 261 -18.12 11.67 -3.17
C PRO A 261 -17.37 12.88 -3.75
N ASN A 262 -16.02 12.91 -3.75
CA ASN A 262 -15.26 14.02 -4.34
C ASN A 262 -15.21 13.89 -5.87
N GLU A 263 -15.54 14.96 -6.57
CA GLU A 263 -15.49 15.01 -8.03
C GLU A 263 -14.04 14.91 -8.51
N GLY A 264 -13.76 13.98 -9.44
CA GLY A 264 -12.44 13.79 -10.04
C GLY A 264 -11.47 12.90 -9.25
N GLU A 265 -11.83 12.43 -8.05
CA GLU A 265 -11.08 11.38 -7.34
C GLU A 265 -11.26 10.04 -8.07
N PHE A 266 -10.19 9.26 -8.20
CA PHE A 266 -10.22 7.92 -8.82
C PHE A 266 -9.51 6.87 -7.96
N ILE A 267 -9.82 5.60 -8.21
CA ILE A 267 -9.17 4.47 -7.53
C ILE A 267 -7.77 4.28 -8.13
N SER A 268 -6.73 4.35 -7.31
CA SER A 268 -5.34 4.18 -7.74
C SER A 268 -4.88 2.72 -7.65
N PHE A 269 -5.24 2.00 -6.59
CA PHE A 269 -4.92 0.57 -6.45
C PHE A 269 -6.01 -0.18 -5.67
N ILE A 270 -6.11 -1.49 -5.92
CA ILE A 270 -7.03 -2.42 -5.22
C ILE A 270 -6.24 -3.68 -4.86
N ALA A 271 -6.44 -4.20 -3.65
CA ALA A 271 -5.97 -5.53 -3.23
C ALA A 271 -7.10 -6.33 -2.60
N VAL A 272 -7.10 -7.63 -2.86
CA VAL A 272 -7.96 -8.63 -2.21
C VAL A 272 -7.08 -9.57 -1.42
N ASN A 273 -7.51 -9.94 -0.21
CA ASN A 273 -6.73 -10.80 0.65
C ASN A 273 -6.76 -12.26 0.14
N PRO A 274 -5.60 -12.93 0.01
CA PRO A 274 -5.49 -14.30 -0.49
C PRO A 274 -6.09 -15.37 0.44
N LYS A 275 -6.27 -15.05 1.72
CA LYS A 275 -6.84 -15.97 2.72
C LYS A 275 -8.31 -15.72 3.02
N ASP A 276 -8.82 -14.54 2.68
CA ASP A 276 -10.24 -14.21 2.78
C ASP A 276 -10.62 -13.17 1.72
N VAL A 277 -11.26 -13.63 0.64
CA VAL A 277 -11.68 -12.76 -0.48
C VAL A 277 -12.69 -11.67 -0.07
N ASN A 278 -13.29 -11.75 1.13
CA ASN A 278 -14.13 -10.68 1.66
C ASN A 278 -13.34 -9.51 2.23
N VAL A 279 -12.04 -9.68 2.47
CA VAL A 279 -11.15 -8.60 2.91
C VAL A 279 -10.56 -7.92 1.67
N ILE A 280 -11.03 -6.70 1.41
CA ILE A 280 -10.69 -5.90 0.24
C ILE A 280 -10.16 -4.56 0.71
N ALA A 281 -9.07 -4.08 0.12
CA ALA A 281 -8.60 -2.71 0.33
C ALA A 281 -8.47 -1.98 -1.01
N TYR A 282 -8.71 -0.67 -1.00
CA TYR A 282 -8.40 0.18 -2.14
C TYR A 282 -7.80 1.50 -1.67
N SER A 283 -7.01 2.11 -2.56
CA SER A 283 -6.50 3.46 -2.39
C SER A 283 -7.03 4.40 -3.47
N THR A 284 -6.98 5.70 -3.20
CA THR A 284 -7.44 6.74 -4.12
C THR A 284 -6.31 7.69 -4.53
N SER A 285 -6.56 8.48 -5.57
CA SER A 285 -5.67 9.56 -6.03
C SER A 285 -5.41 10.67 -4.99
N GLU A 286 -6.18 10.72 -3.90
CA GLU A 286 -5.97 11.66 -2.78
C GLU A 286 -5.29 10.99 -1.56
N ASN A 287 -4.67 9.82 -1.76
CA ASN A 287 -4.03 9.03 -0.70
C ASN A 287 -4.98 8.66 0.45
N ASN A 288 -6.27 8.45 0.16
CA ASN A 288 -7.17 7.76 1.08
C ASN A 288 -7.01 6.26 0.88
N VAL A 289 -7.11 5.49 1.96
CA VAL A 289 -7.14 4.01 1.89
C VAL A 289 -8.29 3.51 2.72
N TYR A 290 -9.12 2.66 2.11
CA TYR A 290 -10.28 2.05 2.74
C TYR A 290 -10.13 0.54 2.73
N GLN A 291 -10.57 -0.10 3.81
CA GLN A 291 -10.64 -1.55 3.93
C GLN A 291 -12.07 -1.99 4.23
N SER A 292 -12.53 -3.00 3.52
CA SER A 292 -13.71 -3.79 3.85
C SER A 292 -13.26 -5.13 4.41
N LYS A 293 -13.96 -5.62 5.44
CA LYS A 293 -13.81 -6.98 5.99
C LYS A 293 -15.05 -7.85 5.67
N ASN A 294 -15.93 -7.40 4.77
CA ASN A 294 -17.22 -8.03 4.47
C ASN A 294 -17.63 -7.92 2.99
N GLY A 295 -16.68 -8.09 2.08
CA GLY A 295 -16.94 -8.18 0.63
C GLY A 295 -17.42 -6.87 0.03
N GLY A 296 -17.07 -5.73 0.63
CA GLY A 296 -17.44 -4.39 0.17
C GLY A 296 -18.81 -3.91 0.63
N ALA A 297 -19.47 -4.60 1.57
CA ALA A 297 -20.75 -4.15 2.12
C ALA A 297 -20.59 -2.90 3.02
N SER A 298 -19.46 -2.78 3.72
CA SER A 298 -19.07 -1.59 4.47
C SER A 298 -17.55 -1.39 4.41
N TRP A 299 -17.12 -0.15 4.62
CA TRP A 299 -15.73 0.27 4.48
C TRP A 299 -15.28 1.11 5.66
N THR A 300 -14.05 0.85 6.12
CA THR A 300 -13.36 1.62 7.15
C THR A 300 -12.21 2.36 6.51
N ALA A 301 -12.11 3.68 6.74
CA ALA A 301 -10.94 4.44 6.32
C ALA A 301 -9.78 4.12 7.27
N ILE A 302 -8.69 3.58 6.72
CA ILE A 302 -7.45 3.25 7.46
C ILE A 302 -6.33 4.25 7.14
N VAL A 303 -6.50 5.05 6.09
CA VAL A 303 -5.69 6.24 5.77
C VAL A 303 -6.62 7.36 5.29
N LYS A 304 -6.44 8.57 5.81
CA LYS A 304 -7.16 9.77 5.37
C LYS A 304 -6.17 10.85 4.95
N LYS A 305 -6.23 11.32 3.70
CA LYS A 305 -5.32 12.33 3.13
C LYS A 305 -3.84 12.01 3.39
N GLY A 306 -3.46 10.76 3.15
CA GLY A 306 -2.09 10.28 3.33
C GLY A 306 -1.63 10.18 4.79
N LYS A 307 -2.53 10.19 5.79
CA LYS A 307 -2.19 9.93 7.19
C LYS A 307 -2.88 8.66 7.67
N GLY A 308 -2.10 7.71 8.20
CA GLY A 308 -2.62 6.50 8.82
C GLY A 308 -3.51 6.85 10.01
N VAL A 309 -4.66 6.19 10.11
CA VAL A 309 -5.63 6.37 11.20
C VAL A 309 -5.95 5.03 11.83
N LYS A 310 -6.36 5.02 13.10
CA LYS A 310 -6.92 3.82 13.72
C LYS A 310 -8.33 3.59 13.18
N SER A 311 -8.70 2.32 13.05
CA SER A 311 -10.10 1.95 12.86
C SER A 311 -10.86 2.35 14.13
N ASP A 312 -11.91 3.17 13.97
CA ASP A 312 -12.84 3.53 15.05
C ASP A 312 -13.80 2.37 15.38
#